data_AF-A0A522KNV3-F1
#
_entry.id   AF-A0A522KNV3-F1
#
_cell.length_a   1.000
_cell.length_b   1.000
_cell.length_c   1.000
_cell.angle_alpha   90.00
_cell.angle_beta   90.00
_cell.angle_gamma   90.00
#
_symmetry.space_group_name_H-M   'P 1'
#
loop_
_entity.id
_entity.type
_entity.pdbx_description
1 polymer ?
#
loop_
_entity_poly.entity_id
_entity_poly.type
_entity_poly.pdbx_seq_one_letter_code
_entity_poly.pdbx_strand_id
1 'polypeptide(L)'
;MNPTIAHEHPDAAPLTAVFIDVLKQVAQIPSPRLSWRRKDAYGDDDLRCTYCGCGIAKRHRMTAGRRPACASRIIPVSAGGCASEYVNVMPCCTDCQKSKGGRDLLEWKPDIDEELQARRLQVLHASLNHVVPLTARTAAGAEAVLRKRWEQPRFRALGNVFMQYGFLAWPAGSLPSAQGAGLMFVLQRTFGAVDVSPDRAWTVFRLPRETWHVAAWLLIEANALLIKVDLPPPQAIRFPAWDPVSLPDEHQGRWWVTLPADVWIEDVVRYWKRMALARRAARAEMNE
;
A
#
# COMPACT_ATOMS: atom_id res chain seq x y z
N MET A 1 31.49 4.83 2.57
CA MET A 1 31.69 3.73 1.60
C MET A 1 30.41 3.63 0.79
N ASN A 2 30.46 3.79 -0.53
CA ASN A 2 29.29 3.52 -1.38
C ASN A 2 29.08 2.01 -1.44
N PRO A 3 27.91 1.47 -1.07
CA PRO A 3 27.63 0.05 -1.27
C PRO A 3 27.59 -0.24 -2.77
N THR A 4 28.59 -0.99 -3.25
CA THR A 4 28.72 -1.35 -4.65
C THR A 4 27.65 -2.38 -5.00
N ILE A 5 26.77 -2.06 -5.94
CA ILE A 5 25.85 -3.05 -6.52
C ILE A 5 26.72 -4.06 -7.29
N ALA A 6 26.68 -5.33 -6.88
CA ALA A 6 27.42 -6.38 -7.57
C ALA A 6 27.00 -6.43 -9.06
N HIS A 7 27.97 -6.34 -9.96
CA HIS A 7 27.74 -6.48 -11.41
C HIS A 7 27.35 -7.92 -11.73
N GLU A 8 26.29 -8.11 -12.53
CA GLU A 8 25.79 -9.42 -12.92
C GLU A 8 26.70 -10.09 -13.96
N HIS A 9 26.90 -11.41 -13.83
CA HIS A 9 27.66 -12.21 -14.78
C HIS A 9 26.90 -12.33 -16.12
N PRO A 10 27.58 -12.16 -17.28
CA PRO A 10 26.93 -12.00 -18.60
C PRO A 10 26.14 -13.23 -19.11
N ASP A 11 26.48 -14.44 -18.66
CA ASP A 11 25.92 -15.70 -19.21
C ASP A 11 24.64 -16.21 -18.52
N ALA A 12 24.05 -15.40 -17.65
CA ALA A 12 22.83 -15.69 -16.90
C ALA A 12 21.74 -14.67 -17.27
N ALA A 13 20.48 -15.08 -17.40
CA ALA A 13 19.38 -14.11 -17.39
C ALA A 13 19.50 -13.30 -16.08
N PRO A 14 19.77 -11.98 -16.16
CA PRO A 14 20.01 -11.18 -14.97
C PRO A 14 18.77 -11.22 -14.09
N LEU A 15 18.95 -11.22 -12.76
CA LEU A 15 17.84 -11.20 -11.80
C LEU A 15 16.89 -10.02 -12.07
N THR A 16 17.42 -8.91 -12.60
CA THR A 16 16.64 -7.77 -13.07
C THR A 16 15.63 -8.14 -14.16
N ALA A 17 16.04 -8.89 -15.20
CA ALA A 17 15.13 -9.31 -16.26
C ALA A 17 14.05 -10.27 -15.73
N VAL A 18 14.46 -11.21 -14.87
CA VAL A 18 13.54 -12.17 -14.24
C VAL A 18 12.47 -11.46 -13.40
N PHE A 19 12.87 -10.48 -12.58
CA PHE A 19 11.93 -9.73 -11.75
C PHE A 19 10.93 -8.94 -12.63
N ILE A 20 11.42 -8.28 -13.69
CA ILE A 20 10.59 -7.54 -14.64
C ILE A 20 9.55 -8.45 -15.32
N ASP A 21 9.92 -9.67 -15.70
CA ASP A 21 8.99 -10.62 -16.30
C ASP A 21 7.87 -11.02 -15.33
N VAL A 22 8.19 -11.19 -14.05
CA VAL A 22 7.18 -11.45 -13.00
C VAL A 22 6.26 -10.24 -12.82
N LEU A 23 6.79 -9.01 -12.82
CA LEU A 23 5.95 -7.80 -12.73
C LEU A 23 4.90 -7.73 -13.85
N LYS A 24 5.29 -8.09 -15.08
CA LYS A 24 4.38 -8.12 -16.23
C LYS A 24 3.26 -9.13 -16.07
N GLN A 25 3.53 -10.27 -15.41
CA GLN A 25 2.50 -11.26 -15.09
C GLN A 25 1.55 -10.77 -13.97
N VAL A 26 2.10 -10.13 -12.93
CA VAL A 26 1.30 -9.57 -11.82
C VAL A 26 0.34 -8.47 -12.31
N ALA A 27 0.72 -7.69 -13.32
CA ALA A 27 -0.16 -6.69 -13.94
C ALA A 27 -1.45 -7.28 -14.53
N GLN A 28 -1.43 -8.55 -14.95
CA GLN A 28 -2.52 -9.18 -15.67
C GLN A 28 -3.61 -9.75 -14.74
N ILE A 29 -3.39 -9.76 -13.42
CA ILE A 29 -4.36 -10.28 -12.45
C ILE A 29 -5.57 -9.32 -12.39
N PRO A 30 -6.78 -9.76 -12.78
CA PRO A 30 -7.95 -8.90 -12.79
C PRO A 30 -8.28 -8.41 -11.39
N SER A 31 -8.53 -7.10 -11.24
CA SER A 31 -9.07 -6.58 -9.99
C SER A 31 -10.46 -7.18 -9.74
N PRO A 32 -10.77 -7.59 -8.49
CA PRO A 32 -12.08 -8.13 -8.17
C PRO A 32 -13.16 -7.13 -8.54
N ARG A 33 -14.09 -7.59 -9.38
CA ARG A 33 -15.22 -6.79 -9.84
C ARG A 33 -15.97 -6.30 -8.62
N LEU A 34 -16.42 -5.04 -8.67
CA LEU A 34 -17.32 -4.49 -7.66
C LEU A 34 -18.58 -5.35 -7.61
N SER A 35 -18.73 -6.15 -6.54
CA SER A 35 -19.97 -6.82 -6.18
C SER A 35 -20.93 -5.84 -5.51
N TRP A 36 -20.95 -4.58 -5.93
CA TRP A 36 -22.00 -3.67 -5.52
C TRP A 36 -23.27 -4.11 -6.23
N ARG A 37 -24.26 -4.59 -5.48
CA ARG A 37 -25.55 -4.88 -6.06
C ARG A 37 -26.14 -3.51 -6.36
N ARG A 38 -26.41 -3.22 -7.64
CA ARG A 38 -27.16 -2.01 -8.08
C ARG A 38 -28.46 -1.74 -7.31
N LYS A 39 -28.91 -2.74 -6.53
CA LYS A 39 -29.99 -2.68 -5.58
C LYS A 39 -29.68 -1.73 -4.42
N ASP A 40 -28.47 -1.68 -3.86
CA ASP A 40 -28.20 -0.93 -2.62
C ASP A 40 -28.21 0.61 -2.76
N ALA A 41 -28.39 1.14 -3.97
CA ALA A 41 -28.82 2.54 -4.21
C ALA A 41 -30.35 2.73 -4.02
N TYR A 42 -31.01 1.89 -3.23
CA TYR A 42 -32.45 2.03 -2.95
C TYR A 42 -32.64 3.13 -1.91
N GLY A 43 -33.20 4.26 -2.36
CA GLY A 43 -33.63 5.37 -1.53
C GLY A 43 -33.66 6.66 -2.36
N ASP A 44 -34.86 7.07 -2.74
CA ASP A 44 -35.22 8.38 -3.29
C ASP A 44 -34.79 8.84 -4.69
N ASP A 45 -35.69 9.65 -5.24
CA ASP A 45 -35.50 10.41 -6.47
C ASP A 45 -34.49 11.57 -6.30
N ASP A 46 -33.86 11.76 -5.13
CA ASP A 46 -32.81 12.77 -4.86
C ASP A 46 -31.41 12.17 -4.65
N LEU A 47 -31.13 11.01 -5.26
CA LEU A 47 -29.78 10.43 -5.19
C LEU A 47 -28.76 11.36 -5.87
N ARG A 48 -27.71 11.73 -5.14
CA ARG A 48 -26.63 12.60 -5.61
C ARG A 48 -25.30 11.87 -5.66
N CYS A 49 -24.45 12.27 -6.60
CA CYS A 49 -23.08 11.79 -6.67
C CYS A 49 -22.31 12.29 -5.44
N THR A 50 -21.76 11.39 -4.63
CA THR A 50 -20.95 11.74 -3.46
C THR A 50 -19.81 12.71 -3.77
N TYR A 51 -19.24 12.65 -4.99
CA TYR A 51 -18.05 13.44 -5.31
C TYR A 51 -18.33 14.81 -5.96
N CYS A 52 -19.44 14.95 -6.70
CA CYS A 52 -19.73 16.18 -7.45
C CYS A 52 -21.10 16.78 -7.14
N GLY A 53 -21.89 16.17 -6.25
CA GLY A 53 -23.21 16.63 -5.84
C GLY A 53 -24.30 16.57 -6.93
N CYS A 54 -23.96 16.28 -8.19
CA CYS A 54 -24.95 16.19 -9.27
C CYS A 54 -25.95 15.06 -9.02
N GLY A 55 -27.21 15.30 -9.42
CA GLY A 55 -28.24 14.26 -9.41
C GLY A 55 -27.83 13.06 -10.27
N ILE A 56 -27.97 11.86 -9.73
CA ILE A 56 -27.68 10.60 -10.41
C ILE A 56 -28.92 9.71 -10.43
N ALA A 57 -29.08 8.92 -11.49
CA ALA A 57 -30.17 7.96 -11.57
C ALA A 57 -29.79 6.73 -12.39
N LYS A 58 -30.59 5.67 -12.25
CA LYS A 58 -30.48 4.47 -13.08
C LYS A 58 -30.96 4.79 -14.51
N ARG A 59 -30.46 4.03 -15.49
CA ARG A 59 -30.79 4.22 -16.93
C ARG A 59 -32.29 4.29 -17.22
N HIS A 60 -33.12 3.52 -16.51
CA HIS A 60 -34.58 3.49 -16.70
C HIS A 60 -35.34 4.61 -15.96
N ARG A 61 -34.67 5.38 -15.09
CA ARG A 61 -35.22 6.58 -14.41
C ARG A 61 -34.52 7.86 -14.85
N MET A 62 -33.95 7.86 -16.05
CA MET A 62 -33.12 8.96 -16.51
C MET A 62 -33.95 10.13 -17.01
N THR A 63 -33.69 11.31 -16.46
CA THR A 63 -34.33 12.57 -16.82
C THR A 63 -33.27 13.58 -17.22
N ALA A 64 -33.67 14.67 -17.89
CA ALA A 64 -32.78 15.78 -18.17
C ALA A 64 -32.09 16.29 -16.89
N GLY A 65 -30.79 16.61 -16.97
CA GLY A 65 -29.98 17.11 -15.85
C GLY A 65 -29.41 16.04 -14.90
N ARG A 66 -29.76 14.76 -15.07
CA ARG A 66 -29.20 13.66 -14.24
C ARG A 66 -28.08 12.91 -14.97
N ARG A 67 -27.15 12.34 -14.20
CA ARG A 67 -26.05 11.51 -14.71
C ARG A 67 -26.26 10.03 -14.42
N PRO A 68 -25.68 9.11 -15.22
CA PRO A 68 -25.77 7.68 -14.95
C PRO A 68 -25.14 7.34 -13.59
N ALA A 69 -25.93 6.72 -12.72
CA ALA A 69 -25.47 6.25 -11.41
C ALA A 69 -24.56 5.01 -11.54
N CYS A 70 -23.50 4.99 -10.75
CA CYS A 70 -22.59 3.86 -10.59
C CYS A 70 -22.04 3.84 -9.14
N ALA A 71 -21.10 2.95 -8.89
CA ALA A 71 -20.42 2.84 -7.61
C ALA A 71 -18.92 3.01 -7.80
N SER A 72 -18.28 3.66 -6.84
CA SER A 72 -16.84 3.85 -6.79
C SER A 72 -16.32 3.51 -5.41
N ARG A 73 -15.07 3.03 -5.34
CA ARG A 73 -14.41 2.78 -4.07
C ARG A 73 -13.70 4.02 -3.57
N ILE A 74 -13.74 4.25 -2.27
CA ILE A 74 -12.97 5.31 -1.63
C ILE A 74 -11.48 4.95 -1.73
N ILE A 75 -11.10 3.80 -1.17
CA ILE A 75 -9.77 3.22 -1.29
C ILE A 75 -9.79 2.10 -2.35
N PRO A 76 -8.96 2.17 -3.41
CA PRO A 76 -8.84 1.10 -4.39
C PRO A 76 -8.42 -0.22 -3.75
N VAL A 77 -8.98 -1.35 -4.22
CA VAL A 77 -8.58 -2.69 -3.72
C VAL A 77 -7.10 -2.98 -4.01
N SER A 78 -6.59 -2.50 -5.15
CA SER A 78 -5.17 -2.57 -5.49
C SER A 78 -4.28 -1.89 -4.45
N ALA A 79 -4.79 -0.87 -3.77
CA ALA A 79 -4.12 -0.15 -2.68
C ALA A 79 -4.55 -0.64 -1.29
N GLY A 80 -5.21 -1.80 -1.18
CA GLY A 80 -5.52 -2.46 0.10
C GLY A 80 -6.89 -2.11 0.68
N GLY A 81 -7.72 -1.39 -0.09
CA GLY A 81 -9.10 -1.12 0.30
C GLY A 81 -9.91 -2.40 0.44
N CYS A 82 -10.71 -2.50 1.50
CA CYS A 82 -11.56 -3.67 1.74
C CYS A 82 -12.53 -3.89 0.57
N ALA A 83 -12.50 -5.09 -0.04
CA ALA A 83 -13.26 -5.40 -1.24
C ALA A 83 -14.72 -5.81 -0.96
N SER A 84 -14.97 -6.37 0.23
CA SER A 84 -16.23 -6.96 0.67
C SER A 84 -17.12 -6.03 1.48
N GLU A 85 -16.58 -4.92 2.00
CA GLU A 85 -17.33 -4.02 2.87
C GLU A 85 -18.02 -2.89 2.11
N TYR A 86 -19.31 -2.72 2.40
CA TYR A 86 -20.11 -1.59 1.94
C TYR A 86 -19.53 -0.24 2.37
N VAL A 87 -18.72 -0.20 3.44
CA VAL A 87 -18.10 1.03 3.94
C VAL A 87 -17.19 1.69 2.90
N ASN A 88 -16.54 0.88 2.05
CA ASN A 88 -15.61 1.33 1.02
C ASN A 88 -16.28 1.59 -0.34
N VAL A 89 -17.61 1.62 -0.41
CA VAL A 89 -18.33 1.82 -1.68
C VAL A 89 -19.29 2.99 -1.55
N MET A 90 -19.22 3.94 -2.49
CA MET A 90 -20.06 5.14 -2.52
C MET A 90 -20.80 5.28 -3.85
N PRO A 91 -22.05 5.79 -3.83
CA PRO A 91 -22.77 6.12 -5.06
C PRO A 91 -22.13 7.33 -5.75
N CYS A 92 -21.92 7.23 -7.07
CA CYS A 92 -21.36 8.34 -7.84
C CYS A 92 -21.81 8.33 -9.29
N CYS A 93 -21.51 9.40 -10.04
CA CYS A 93 -21.73 9.41 -11.48
C CYS A 93 -20.58 8.71 -12.22
N THR A 94 -20.88 8.18 -13.42
CA THR A 94 -19.89 7.51 -14.27
C THR A 94 -18.69 8.39 -14.62
N ASP A 95 -18.86 9.71 -14.69
CA ASP A 95 -17.77 10.63 -15.04
C ASP A 95 -16.77 10.74 -13.90
N CYS A 96 -17.25 10.91 -12.66
CA CYS A 96 -16.40 10.91 -11.47
C CYS A 96 -15.71 9.56 -11.27
N GLN A 97 -16.42 8.45 -11.50
CA GLN A 97 -15.82 7.12 -11.40
C GLN A 97 -14.67 6.93 -12.41
N LYS A 98 -14.88 7.33 -13.67
CA LYS A 98 -13.85 7.31 -14.71
C LYS A 98 -12.69 8.27 -14.40
N SER A 99 -13.01 9.49 -13.94
CA SER A 99 -12.01 10.51 -13.61
C SER A 99 -11.14 10.08 -12.43
N LYS A 100 -11.72 9.55 -11.35
CA LYS A 100 -10.98 8.99 -10.22
C LYS A 100 -10.09 7.83 -10.67
N GLY A 101 -10.66 6.91 -11.45
CA GLY A 101 -9.97 5.71 -11.91
C GLY A 101 -9.49 4.85 -10.72
N GLY A 102 -8.25 4.38 -10.79
CA GLY A 102 -7.62 3.54 -9.77
C GLY A 102 -6.91 4.30 -8.65
N ARG A 103 -7.07 5.63 -8.56
CA ARG A 103 -6.36 6.50 -7.62
C ARG A 103 -7.02 6.57 -6.25
N ASP A 104 -6.25 6.88 -5.23
CA ASP A 104 -6.79 7.26 -3.92
C ASP A 104 -7.56 8.58 -4.00
N LEU A 105 -8.46 8.77 -3.06
CA LEU A 105 -9.28 9.96 -3.01
C LEU A 105 -8.44 11.24 -2.84
N LEU A 106 -7.44 11.27 -1.95
CA LEU A 106 -6.62 12.46 -1.72
C LEU A 106 -5.71 12.79 -2.91
N GLU A 107 -5.38 11.79 -3.73
CA GLU A 107 -4.60 11.99 -4.95
C GLU A 107 -5.46 12.60 -6.07
N TRP A 108 -6.69 12.11 -6.23
CA TRP A 108 -7.59 12.57 -7.28
C TRP A 108 -8.25 13.91 -6.94
N LYS A 109 -8.69 14.05 -5.69
CA LYS A 109 -9.43 15.19 -5.18
C LYS A 109 -8.84 15.58 -3.82
N PRO A 110 -7.87 16.51 -3.78
CA PRO A 110 -7.25 16.94 -2.53
C PRO A 110 -8.19 17.80 -1.65
N ASP A 111 -9.23 18.39 -2.25
CA ASP A 111 -10.22 19.27 -1.62
C ASP A 111 -11.52 18.50 -1.27
N ILE A 112 -11.41 17.49 -0.42
CA ILE A 112 -12.57 16.75 0.10
C ILE A 112 -13.14 17.40 1.36
N ASP A 113 -14.46 17.28 1.53
CA ASP A 113 -15.15 17.73 2.75
C ASP A 113 -14.88 16.81 3.95
N GLU A 114 -15.26 17.29 5.13
CA GLU A 114 -15.06 16.59 6.41
C GLU A 114 -15.79 15.24 6.45
N GLU A 115 -16.99 15.15 5.85
CA GLU A 115 -17.77 13.92 5.82
C GLU A 115 -17.04 12.83 5.05
N LEU A 116 -16.55 13.16 3.85
CA LEU A 116 -15.82 12.23 3.01
C LEU A 116 -14.44 11.90 3.59
N GLN A 117 -13.81 12.85 4.27
CA GLN A 117 -12.56 12.62 5.01
C GLN A 117 -12.77 11.63 6.19
N ALA A 118 -13.82 11.83 6.99
CA ALA A 118 -14.19 10.92 8.07
C ALA A 118 -14.54 9.53 7.54
N ARG A 119 -15.26 9.45 6.41
CA ARG A 119 -15.56 8.18 5.76
C ARG A 119 -14.31 7.48 5.24
N ARG A 120 -13.36 8.22 4.63
CA ARG A 120 -12.08 7.66 4.21
C ARG A 120 -11.29 7.10 5.39
N LEU A 121 -11.27 7.80 6.53
CA LEU A 121 -10.65 7.30 7.75
C LEU A 121 -11.28 5.98 8.21
N GLN A 122 -12.62 5.90 8.25
CA GLN A 122 -13.33 4.67 8.60
C GLN A 122 -12.94 3.49 7.70
N VAL A 123 -12.83 3.74 6.39
CA VAL A 123 -12.39 2.71 5.41
C VAL A 123 -10.94 2.29 5.66
N LEU A 124 -10.05 3.22 6.02
CA LEU A 124 -8.63 2.92 6.26
C LEU A 124 -8.42 2.04 7.49
N HIS A 125 -9.28 2.13 8.50
CA HIS A 125 -9.26 1.19 9.63
C HIS A 125 -9.53 -0.26 9.18
N ALA A 126 -10.53 -0.46 8.31
CA ALA A 126 -10.89 -1.77 7.78
C ALA A 126 -9.99 -2.25 6.62
N SER A 127 -9.18 -1.35 6.05
CA SER A 127 -8.26 -1.67 4.96
C SER A 127 -7.05 -2.44 5.48
N LEU A 128 -6.38 -3.17 4.60
CA LEU A 128 -5.08 -3.75 4.90
C LEU A 128 -4.11 -2.62 5.25
N ASN A 129 -3.29 -2.74 6.29
CA ASN A 129 -2.27 -1.79 6.71
C ASN A 129 -0.98 -2.55 7.01
N HIS A 130 0.16 -1.87 6.91
CA HIS A 130 1.44 -2.44 7.34
C HIS A 130 1.60 -2.36 8.85
N VAL A 131 2.48 -3.21 9.35
CA VAL A 131 2.89 -3.24 10.76
C VAL A 131 3.30 -1.84 11.26
N VAL A 132 2.99 -1.58 12.53
CA VAL A 132 3.34 -0.33 13.21
C VAL A 132 4.70 -0.53 13.91
N PRO A 133 5.62 0.45 13.87
CA PRO A 133 6.91 0.34 14.54
C PRO A 133 6.75 0.09 16.04
N LEU A 134 7.64 -0.71 16.64
CA LEU A 134 7.57 -1.02 18.08
C LEU A 134 7.77 0.21 18.97
N THR A 135 8.23 1.33 18.42
CA THR A 135 8.30 2.63 19.12
C THR A 135 6.92 3.13 19.57
N ALA A 136 5.85 2.72 18.90
CA ALA A 136 4.47 3.02 19.28
C ALA A 136 4.04 2.13 20.46
N ARG A 137 4.47 2.42 21.69
CA ARG A 137 4.29 1.48 22.84
C ARG A 137 2.86 1.29 23.35
N THR A 138 1.90 2.05 22.84
CA THR A 138 0.52 2.11 23.32
C THR A 138 -0.45 2.06 22.16
N ALA A 139 -1.72 1.73 22.42
CA ALA A 139 -2.76 1.78 21.39
C ALA A 139 -2.88 3.19 20.76
N ALA A 140 -2.83 4.24 21.58
CA ALA A 140 -2.85 5.62 21.10
C ALA A 140 -1.62 5.97 20.25
N GLY A 141 -0.44 5.45 20.62
CA GLY A 141 0.76 5.61 19.81
C GLY A 141 0.65 4.91 18.45
N ALA A 142 0.08 3.71 18.42
CA ALA A 142 -0.11 2.95 17.19
C ALA A 142 -1.12 3.64 16.25
N GLU A 143 -2.23 4.09 16.81
CA GLU A 143 -3.22 4.91 16.11
C GLU A 143 -2.60 6.20 15.54
N ALA A 144 -1.75 6.88 16.31
CA ALA A 144 -1.08 8.11 15.85
C ALA A 144 -0.15 7.85 14.64
N VAL A 145 0.60 6.74 14.65
CA VAL A 145 1.44 6.35 13.50
C VAL A 145 0.57 6.08 12.27
N LEU A 146 -0.50 5.31 12.43
CA LEU A 146 -1.40 5.00 11.33
C LEU A 146 -2.06 6.26 10.77
N ARG A 147 -2.56 7.16 11.63
CA ARG A 147 -3.14 8.44 11.21
C ARG A 147 -2.18 9.28 10.39
N LYS A 148 -0.91 9.36 10.81
CA LYS A 148 0.12 10.08 10.06
C LYS A 148 0.31 9.51 8.65
N ARG A 149 0.29 8.19 8.47
CA ARG A 149 0.31 7.57 7.14
C ARG A 149 -0.96 7.93 6.36
N TRP A 150 -2.11 7.87 7.01
CA TRP A 150 -3.41 8.10 6.39
C TRP A 150 -3.65 9.54 5.92
N GLU A 151 -2.88 10.52 6.40
CA GLU A 151 -2.84 11.88 5.84
C GLU A 151 -2.33 11.91 4.39
N GLN A 152 -1.60 10.88 3.97
CA GLN A 152 -1.06 10.77 2.62
C GLN A 152 -1.99 9.98 1.69
N PRO A 153 -1.98 10.26 0.38
CA PRO A 153 -2.69 9.42 -0.58
C PRO A 153 -2.08 8.02 -0.63
N ARG A 154 -2.95 7.05 -0.85
CA ARG A 154 -2.58 5.64 -0.80
C ARG A 154 -2.22 5.12 -2.19
N PHE A 155 -1.12 4.39 -2.31
CA PHE A 155 -0.72 3.77 -3.58
C PHE A 155 -0.19 2.35 -3.38
N ARG A 156 -0.13 1.59 -4.48
CA ARG A 156 0.38 0.22 -4.47
C ARG A 156 1.83 0.21 -4.90
N ALA A 157 2.67 -0.47 -4.13
CA ALA A 157 4.03 -0.79 -4.52
C ALA A 157 4.25 -2.31 -4.47
N LEU A 158 5.24 -2.76 -5.22
CA LEU A 158 5.72 -4.13 -5.29
C LEU A 158 7.17 -4.16 -4.89
N GLY A 159 7.60 -5.21 -4.22
CA GLY A 159 9.01 -5.33 -3.87
C GLY A 159 9.40 -6.75 -3.51
N ASN A 160 10.70 -6.98 -3.54
CA ASN A 160 11.34 -8.12 -2.90
C ASN A 160 12.83 -7.82 -2.76
N VAL A 161 13.51 -8.52 -1.87
CA VAL A 161 14.95 -8.41 -1.68
C VAL A 161 15.60 -9.78 -1.80
N PHE A 162 16.70 -9.83 -2.54
CA PHE A 162 17.45 -11.05 -2.85
C PHE A 162 18.86 -10.93 -2.32
N MET A 163 19.60 -12.04 -2.36
CA MET A 163 20.97 -12.09 -1.83
C MET A 163 21.92 -11.06 -2.47
N GLN A 164 21.68 -10.65 -3.71
CA GLN A 164 22.50 -9.71 -4.46
C GLN A 164 22.07 -8.25 -4.24
N TYR A 165 20.76 -7.98 -4.31
CA TYR A 165 20.14 -6.66 -4.24
C TYR A 165 18.61 -6.82 -4.12
N GLY A 166 17.88 -5.74 -3.94
CA GLY A 166 16.41 -5.77 -3.94
C GLY A 166 15.78 -4.84 -4.96
N PHE A 167 14.46 -4.97 -5.10
CA PHE A 167 13.65 -4.14 -6.00
C PHE A 167 12.50 -3.48 -5.29
N LEU A 168 12.16 -2.28 -5.75
CA LEU A 168 10.89 -1.61 -5.49
C LEU A 168 10.30 -1.21 -6.84
N ALA A 169 9.03 -1.49 -7.06
CA ALA A 169 8.35 -1.24 -8.33
C ALA A 169 6.92 -0.77 -8.12
N TRP A 170 6.40 0.02 -9.05
CA TRP A 170 5.00 0.44 -9.06
C TRP A 170 4.59 0.84 -10.48
N PRO A 171 3.28 0.78 -10.82
CA PRO A 171 2.82 1.24 -12.13
C PRO A 171 3.18 2.71 -12.36
N ALA A 172 3.59 3.06 -13.57
CA ALA A 172 3.88 4.44 -13.91
C ALA A 172 2.66 5.33 -13.66
N GLY A 173 2.88 6.50 -13.04
CA GLY A 173 1.81 7.43 -12.68
C GLY A 173 0.94 6.99 -11.50
N SER A 174 1.26 5.90 -10.80
CA SER A 174 0.57 5.50 -9.57
C SER A 174 1.07 6.20 -8.31
N LEU A 175 2.25 6.83 -8.37
CA LEU A 175 2.74 7.68 -7.30
C LEU A 175 2.00 9.02 -7.34
N PRO A 176 1.48 9.52 -6.20
CA PRO A 176 0.93 10.85 -6.12
C PRO A 176 1.97 11.88 -6.58
N SER A 177 1.62 12.77 -7.52
CA SER A 177 2.58 13.66 -8.20
C SER A 177 3.43 14.49 -7.24
N ALA A 178 2.84 15.01 -6.15
CA ALA A 178 3.53 15.79 -5.14
C ALA A 178 4.57 14.98 -4.32
N GLN A 179 4.32 13.67 -4.12
CA GLN A 179 5.21 12.79 -3.36
C GLN A 179 6.22 12.08 -4.26
N GLY A 180 5.83 11.76 -5.49
CA GLY A 180 6.56 10.83 -6.35
C GLY A 180 7.97 11.31 -6.68
N ALA A 181 8.11 12.59 -7.05
CA ALA A 181 9.43 13.16 -7.36
C ALA A 181 10.37 13.15 -6.14
N GLY A 182 9.86 13.50 -4.95
CA GLY A 182 10.64 13.49 -3.72
C GLY A 182 11.06 12.08 -3.31
N LEU A 183 10.14 11.11 -3.40
CA LEU A 183 10.41 9.72 -3.05
C LEU A 183 11.48 9.11 -3.98
N MET A 184 11.33 9.30 -5.29
CA MET A 184 12.31 8.82 -6.28
C MET A 184 13.69 9.44 -6.07
N PHE A 185 13.76 10.75 -5.79
CA PHE A 185 15.00 11.44 -5.49
C PHE A 185 15.67 10.85 -4.24
N VAL A 186 14.92 10.63 -3.16
CA VAL A 186 15.45 10.05 -1.91
C VAL A 186 15.96 8.63 -2.15
N LEU A 187 15.25 7.80 -2.91
CA LEU A 187 15.68 6.45 -3.28
C LEU A 187 17.05 6.46 -3.97
N GLN A 188 17.22 7.32 -4.98
CA GLN A 188 18.46 7.40 -5.74
C GLN A 188 19.61 7.98 -4.91
N ARG A 189 19.37 9.10 -4.23
CA ARG A 189 20.43 9.87 -3.54
C ARG A 189 20.84 9.26 -2.20
N THR A 190 19.89 8.70 -1.46
CA THR A 190 20.13 8.22 -0.09
C THR A 190 20.40 6.73 -0.06
N PHE A 191 19.66 5.97 -0.87
CA PHE A 191 19.68 4.50 -0.81
C PHE A 191 20.42 3.84 -1.97
N GLY A 192 20.99 4.64 -2.88
CA GLY A 192 21.75 4.13 -4.03
C GLY A 192 20.89 3.41 -5.07
N ALA A 193 19.60 3.76 -5.14
CA ALA A 193 18.69 3.14 -6.09
C ALA A 193 19.06 3.48 -7.55
N VAL A 194 19.00 2.47 -8.42
CA VAL A 194 19.19 2.60 -9.87
C VAL A 194 17.86 2.33 -10.55
N ASP A 195 17.45 3.24 -11.43
CA ASP A 195 16.26 3.05 -12.26
C ASP A 195 16.56 1.99 -13.32
N VAL A 196 15.74 0.93 -13.33
CA VAL A 196 15.80 -0.20 -14.26
C VAL A 196 14.43 -0.43 -14.90
N SER A 197 13.62 0.63 -15.02
CA SER A 197 12.28 0.59 -15.59
C SER A 197 12.31 -0.01 -17.00
N PRO A 198 11.49 -1.05 -17.28
CA PRO A 198 11.52 -1.74 -18.57
C PRO A 198 10.85 -0.93 -19.69
N ASP A 199 9.89 -0.09 -19.33
CA ASP A 199 9.02 0.64 -20.25
C ASP A 199 8.32 1.79 -19.50
N ARG A 200 7.34 2.42 -20.16
CA ARG A 200 6.52 3.51 -19.59
C ARG A 200 5.35 3.01 -18.73
N ALA A 201 5.15 1.71 -18.58
CA ALA A 201 4.07 1.15 -17.78
C ALA A 201 4.50 0.91 -16.32
N TRP A 202 5.80 0.73 -16.08
CA TRP A 202 6.36 0.47 -14.76
C TRP A 202 7.49 1.43 -14.42
N THR A 203 7.53 1.85 -13.16
CA THR A 203 8.73 2.40 -12.54
C THR A 203 9.36 1.31 -11.69
N VAL A 204 10.63 0.99 -11.93
CA VAL A 204 11.35 -0.09 -11.21
C VAL A 204 12.69 0.44 -10.74
N PHE A 205 12.95 0.34 -9.45
CA PHE A 205 14.23 0.65 -8.84
C PHE A 205 14.90 -0.62 -8.33
N ARG A 206 16.18 -0.78 -8.68
CA ARG A 206 17.10 -1.75 -8.07
C ARG A 206 17.88 -1.05 -6.97
N LEU A 207 17.94 -1.63 -5.78
CA LEU A 207 18.62 -1.06 -4.61
C LEU A 207 19.63 -2.05 -4.02
N PRO A 208 20.76 -1.57 -3.46
CA PRO A 208 21.60 -2.37 -2.60
C PRO A 208 20.78 -3.09 -1.52
N ARG A 209 21.11 -4.36 -1.28
CA ARG A 209 20.39 -5.21 -0.32
C ARG A 209 20.38 -4.60 1.08
N GLU A 210 21.49 -4.00 1.48
CA GLU A 210 21.73 -3.44 2.82
C GLU A 210 20.84 -2.23 3.12
N THR A 211 20.46 -1.47 2.10
CA THR A 211 19.61 -0.27 2.24
C THR A 211 18.14 -0.54 1.92
N TRP A 212 17.84 -1.71 1.35
CA TRP A 212 16.52 -2.02 0.80
C TRP A 212 15.41 -1.96 1.85
N HIS A 213 15.60 -2.53 3.04
CA HIS A 213 14.57 -2.52 4.10
C HIS A 213 14.25 -1.09 4.54
N VAL A 214 15.26 -0.23 4.71
CA VAL A 214 15.05 1.16 5.10
C VAL A 214 14.29 1.93 4.00
N ALA A 215 14.61 1.67 2.73
CA ALA A 215 13.88 2.23 1.60
C ALA A 215 12.42 1.73 1.51
N ALA A 216 12.19 0.44 1.76
CA ALA A 216 10.84 -0.14 1.81
C ALA A 216 9.99 0.52 2.91
N TRP A 217 10.58 0.78 4.07
CA TRP A 217 9.92 1.48 5.16
C TRP A 217 9.62 2.94 4.86
N LEU A 218 10.48 3.64 4.12
CA LEU A 218 10.16 4.98 3.62
C LEU A 218 8.85 4.96 2.79
N LEU A 219 8.68 3.96 1.91
CA LEU A 219 7.45 3.81 1.12
C LEU A 219 6.24 3.54 2.01
N ILE A 220 6.37 2.65 3.00
CA ILE A 220 5.29 2.32 3.95
C ILE A 220 4.87 3.57 4.72
N GLU A 221 5.82 4.37 5.21
CA GLU A 221 5.52 5.63 5.90
C GLU A 221 4.93 6.70 4.97
N ALA A 222 5.20 6.61 3.67
CA ALA A 222 4.51 7.37 2.63
C ALA A 222 3.14 6.78 2.23
N ASN A 223 2.58 5.88 3.04
CA ASN A 223 1.29 5.23 2.85
C ASN A 223 1.22 4.30 1.62
N ALA A 224 2.34 3.75 1.18
CA ALA A 224 2.35 2.66 0.22
C ALA A 224 1.76 1.38 0.86
N LEU A 225 0.98 0.64 0.08
CA LEU A 225 0.77 -0.79 0.31
C LEU A 225 1.82 -1.56 -0.49
N LEU A 226 2.90 -1.95 0.19
CA LEU A 226 4.02 -2.68 -0.39
C LEU A 226 3.77 -4.19 -0.37
N ILE A 227 3.61 -4.79 -1.54
CA ILE A 227 3.29 -6.21 -1.69
C ILE A 227 4.54 -6.98 -2.11
N LYS A 228 4.78 -8.12 -1.46
CA LYS A 228 5.88 -9.02 -1.83
C LYS A 228 5.62 -9.68 -3.18
N VAL A 229 6.64 -9.69 -4.03
CA VAL A 229 6.64 -10.39 -5.31
C VAL A 229 7.64 -11.53 -5.25
N ASP A 230 7.15 -12.74 -5.07
CA ASP A 230 7.98 -13.95 -5.10
C ASP A 230 8.27 -14.38 -6.53
N LEU A 231 9.49 -14.90 -6.74
CA LEU A 231 9.87 -15.47 -8.02
C LEU A 231 9.26 -16.89 -8.16
N PRO A 232 8.94 -17.34 -9.39
CA PRO A 232 8.51 -18.73 -9.57
C PRO A 232 9.61 -19.71 -9.14
N PRO A 233 9.27 -20.96 -8.78
CA PRO A 233 10.17 -21.86 -8.07
C PRO A 233 11.56 -22.06 -8.72
N PRO A 234 11.68 -22.24 -10.05
CA PRO A 234 13.00 -22.38 -10.69
C PRO A 234 13.89 -21.14 -10.51
N GLN A 235 13.30 -19.95 -10.58
CA GLN A 235 14.01 -18.70 -10.39
C GLN A 235 14.28 -18.40 -8.92
N ALA A 236 13.38 -18.79 -8.01
CA ALA A 236 13.58 -18.63 -6.56
C ALA A 236 14.74 -19.48 -6.02
N ILE A 237 14.96 -20.67 -6.58
CA ILE A 237 16.14 -21.50 -6.26
C ILE A 237 17.42 -20.80 -6.71
N ARG A 238 17.40 -20.23 -7.93
CA ARG A 238 18.56 -19.53 -8.51
C ARG A 238 18.85 -18.20 -7.82
N PHE A 239 17.81 -17.48 -7.43
CA PHE A 239 17.85 -16.16 -6.82
C PHE A 239 17.08 -16.21 -5.51
N PRO A 240 17.68 -16.78 -4.45
CA PRO A 240 17.01 -16.89 -3.16
C PRO A 240 16.69 -15.50 -2.61
N ALA A 241 15.50 -15.37 -2.05
CA ALA A 241 15.12 -14.19 -1.29
C ALA A 241 16.10 -14.02 -0.12
N TRP A 242 16.48 -12.78 0.14
CA TRP A 242 17.28 -12.46 1.30
C TRP A 242 16.35 -12.24 2.49
N ASP A 243 16.60 -13.00 3.55
CA ASP A 243 16.00 -12.77 4.85
C ASP A 243 17.12 -12.39 5.82
N PRO A 244 17.11 -11.18 6.38
CA PRO A 244 18.11 -10.80 7.38
C PRO A 244 17.98 -11.69 8.62
N VAL A 245 19.06 -12.41 8.95
CA VAL A 245 19.17 -13.29 10.13
C VAL A 245 18.80 -12.56 11.44
N SER A 246 19.00 -11.24 11.50
CA SER A 246 18.45 -10.39 12.54
C SER A 246 18.28 -8.96 12.02
N LEU A 247 17.10 -8.38 12.23
CA LEU A 247 16.87 -6.94 12.10
C LEU A 247 16.80 -6.32 13.50
N PRO A 248 17.20 -5.05 13.66
CA PRO A 248 17.12 -4.35 14.95
C PRO A 248 15.69 -4.30 15.54
N ASP A 249 14.68 -4.34 14.66
CA ASP A 249 13.27 -4.41 14.99
C ASP A 249 12.65 -5.56 14.16
N GLU A 250 12.10 -6.57 14.83
CA GLU A 250 11.44 -7.71 14.19
C GLU A 250 10.30 -7.29 13.24
N HIS A 251 9.67 -6.14 13.49
CA HIS A 251 8.65 -5.59 12.61
C HIS A 251 9.23 -5.18 11.26
N GLN A 252 10.52 -4.84 11.18
CA GLN A 252 11.13 -4.44 9.92
C GLN A 252 11.18 -5.57 8.89
N GLY A 253 11.31 -6.82 9.34
CA GLY A 253 11.29 -8.01 8.45
C GLY A 253 9.87 -8.36 7.97
N ARG A 254 8.86 -7.84 8.66
CA ARG A 254 7.43 -8.03 8.35
C ARG A 254 6.88 -6.97 7.40
N TRP A 255 7.74 -6.32 6.60
CA TRP A 255 7.38 -5.24 5.68
C TRP A 255 6.25 -5.63 4.70
N TRP A 256 6.08 -6.91 4.38
CA TRP A 256 5.05 -7.42 3.46
C TRP A 256 3.78 -7.87 4.18
N VAL A 257 3.81 -7.99 5.50
CA VAL A 257 2.65 -8.43 6.29
C VAL A 257 1.67 -7.28 6.36
N THR A 258 0.42 -7.56 5.97
CA THR A 258 -0.65 -6.58 5.98
C THR A 258 -1.88 -7.12 6.68
N LEU A 259 -2.42 -6.34 7.61
CA LEU A 259 -3.58 -6.68 8.45
C LEU A 259 -4.44 -5.42 8.66
N PRO A 260 -5.71 -5.56 9.04
CA PRO A 260 -6.54 -4.44 9.48
C PRO A 260 -5.90 -3.64 10.63
N ALA A 261 -6.30 -2.36 10.77
CA ALA A 261 -5.67 -1.43 11.71
C ALA A 261 -5.84 -1.85 13.18
N ASP A 262 -7.04 -2.30 13.54
CA ASP A 262 -7.37 -2.81 14.88
C ASP A 262 -6.46 -3.98 15.28
N VAL A 263 -6.21 -4.91 14.36
CA VAL A 263 -5.32 -6.05 14.61
C VAL A 263 -3.89 -5.58 14.91
N TRP A 264 -3.37 -4.58 14.18
CA TRP A 264 -2.04 -4.03 14.47
C TRP A 264 -1.96 -3.27 15.77
N ILE A 265 -2.99 -2.50 16.11
CA ILE A 265 -3.09 -1.78 17.39
C ILE A 265 -3.08 -2.79 18.54
N GLU A 266 -3.82 -3.90 18.41
CA GLU A 266 -3.81 -4.97 19.40
C GLU A 266 -2.46 -5.68 19.51
N ASP A 267 -1.82 -6.00 18.38
CA ASP A 267 -0.51 -6.69 18.33
C ASP A 267 0.54 -5.91 19.12
N VAL A 268 0.62 -4.59 18.89
CA VAL A 268 1.50 -3.67 19.61
C VAL A 268 1.26 -3.71 21.12
N VAL A 269 0.00 -3.64 21.56
CA VAL A 269 -0.35 -3.67 22.98
C VAL A 269 0.01 -5.01 23.61
N ARG A 270 -0.24 -6.12 22.91
CA ARG A 270 0.10 -7.47 23.37
C ARG A 270 1.62 -7.63 23.51
N TYR A 271 2.38 -7.17 22.52
CA TYR A 271 3.85 -7.20 22.54
C TYR A 271 4.41 -6.51 23.80
N TRP A 272 4.00 -5.26 24.05
CA TRP A 272 4.55 -4.49 25.17
C TRP A 272 4.10 -5.01 26.54
N LYS A 273 2.89 -5.60 26.64
CA LYS A 273 2.47 -6.33 27.85
C LYS A 273 3.39 -7.52 28.15
N ARG A 274 3.72 -8.35 27.15
CA ARG A 274 4.66 -9.47 27.31
C ARG A 274 6.04 -8.99 27.74
N MET A 275 6.56 -7.94 27.11
CA MET A 275 7.86 -7.37 27.48
C MET A 275 7.90 -6.81 28.90
N ALA A 276 6.80 -6.19 29.37
CA ALA A 276 6.72 -5.71 30.75
C ALA A 276 6.72 -6.87 31.77
N LEU A 277 6.02 -7.97 31.47
CA LEU A 277 6.02 -9.17 32.31
C LEU A 277 7.40 -9.83 32.37
N ALA A 278 8.06 -10.01 31.22
CA ALA A 278 9.41 -10.59 31.15
C ALA A 278 10.43 -9.77 31.97
N ARG A 279 10.37 -8.43 31.89
CA ARG A 279 11.23 -7.54 32.68
C ARG A 279 10.96 -7.64 34.19
N ARG A 280 9.72 -7.90 34.61
CA ARG A 280 9.38 -8.10 36.02
C ARG A 280 9.92 -9.45 36.52
N ALA A 281 9.77 -10.52 35.74
CA ALA A 281 10.31 -11.84 36.07
C ALA A 281 11.83 -11.80 36.22
N ALA A 282 12.55 -11.24 35.23
CA ALA A 282 14.01 -11.12 35.28
C ALA A 282 14.51 -10.30 36.49
N ARG A 283 13.75 -9.28 36.91
CA ARG A 283 14.09 -8.51 38.13
C ARG A 283 13.82 -9.28 39.42
N ALA A 284 12.84 -10.18 39.44
CA ALA A 284 12.58 -11.02 40.60
C ALA A 284 13.72 -12.04 40.77
N GLU A 285 14.14 -12.69 39.69
CA GLU A 285 15.26 -13.65 39.67
C GLU A 285 16.61 -13.04 40.07
N MET A 286 16.82 -11.73 39.84
CA MET A 286 18.06 -11.04 40.24
C MET A 286 18.09 -10.61 41.72
N ASN A 287 16.94 -10.62 42.40
CA ASN A 287 16.82 -10.21 43.81
C ASN A 287 16.69 -11.41 44.76
N GLU A 288 16.73 -12.64 44.23
CA GLU A 288 16.86 -13.91 44.96
C GLU A 288 18.32 -14.38 44.95
#